data_AF-A0A938A4K4-F1
#
_entry.id   AF-A0A938A4K4-F1
#
_cell.length_a   1.000
_cell.length_b   1.000
_cell.length_c   1.000
_cell.angle_alpha   90.00
_cell.angle_beta   90.00
_cell.angle_gamma   90.00
#
_symmetry.space_group_name_H-M   'P 1'
#
loop_
_entity.id
_entity.type
_entity.pdbx_description
1 polymer ?
#
loop_
_entity_poly.entity_id
_entity_poly.type
_entity_poly.pdbx_seq_one_letter_code
_entity_poly.pdbx_strand_id
1 'polypeptide(L)'
;MFIATLLTNPETPKLDRVPVESLRNAWGGGDAVWLDPGVAAEFPLQAMPANLWEVWEGFQAMGIDMAVQPAEGRKKHLLIADMDSTMIQQECIDELADEAGVGAYVASITARA
;
A
#
# COMPACT_ATOMS: atom_id res chain seq x y z
N MET A 1 -20.31 -1.79 5.60
CA MET A 1 -19.23 -1.50 6.57
C MET A 1 -17.90 -1.71 5.88
N PHE A 2 -17.01 -0.73 6.02
CA PHE A 2 -15.70 -0.68 5.39
C PHE A 2 -14.63 -0.50 6.46
N ILE A 3 -13.38 -0.78 6.11
CA ILE A 3 -12.21 -0.46 6.91
C ILE A 3 -11.36 0.49 6.07
N ALA A 4 -11.04 1.64 6.63
CA ALA A 4 -9.99 2.50 6.11
C ALA A 4 -8.67 2.12 6.80
N THR A 5 -7.64 1.87 6.01
CA THR A 5 -6.29 1.55 6.48
C THR A 5 -5.35 2.62 5.93
N LEU A 6 -4.59 3.26 6.82
CA LEU A 6 -3.48 4.13 6.46
C LEU A 6 -2.18 3.39 6.77
N LEU A 7 -1.21 3.49 5.86
CA LEU A 7 0.08 2.87 6.02
C LEU A 7 1.20 3.70 5.40
N THR A 8 2.43 3.49 5.86
CA THR A 8 3.65 4.13 5.35
C THR A 8 4.73 3.10 5.14
N ASN A 9 5.81 3.47 4.46
CA ASN A 9 6.99 2.62 4.35
C ASN A 9 7.52 2.29 5.76
N PRO A 10 7.60 0.99 6.16
CA PRO A 10 8.07 0.58 7.48
C PRO A 10 9.54 0.95 7.76
N GLU A 11 10.35 1.18 6.72
CA GLU A 11 11.73 1.67 6.87
C GLU A 11 11.80 3.16 7.24
N THR A 12 10.72 3.91 6.98
CA THR A 12 10.60 5.34 7.27
C THR A 12 9.24 5.66 7.92
N PRO A 13 8.98 5.12 9.14
CA PRO A 13 7.69 5.26 9.81
C PRO A 13 7.40 6.74 10.10
N LYS A 14 6.25 7.21 9.62
CA LYS A 14 5.83 8.61 9.75
C LYS A 14 4.32 8.78 9.93
N LEU A 15 3.60 7.69 10.19
CA LEU A 15 2.18 7.75 10.44
C LEU A 15 1.93 8.21 11.89
N ASP A 16 1.69 9.51 12.04
CA ASP A 16 1.36 10.09 13.33
C ASP A 16 -0.11 9.92 13.71
N ARG A 17 -0.42 10.13 14.98
CA ARG A 17 -1.79 10.06 15.51
C ARG A 17 -2.72 11.12 14.92
N VAL A 18 -2.21 12.32 14.69
CA VAL A 18 -3.00 13.47 14.21
C VAL A 18 -3.69 13.18 12.86
N PRO A 19 -2.99 12.74 11.79
CA PRO A 19 -3.65 12.45 10.52
C PRO A 19 -4.72 11.36 10.63
N VAL A 20 -4.44 10.29 11.39
CA VAL A 20 -5.39 9.17 11.59
C VAL A 20 -6.65 9.66 12.29
N GLU A 21 -6.51 10.40 13.39
CA GLU A 21 -7.66 10.90 14.15
C GLU A 21 -8.44 11.97 13.39
N SER A 22 -7.76 12.84 12.66
CA SER A 22 -8.38 13.90 11.86
C SER A 22 -9.24 13.28 10.75
N LEU A 23 -8.70 12.30 10.03
CA LEU A 23 -9.43 11.61 8.98
C LEU A 23 -10.60 10.80 9.53
N ARG A 24 -10.35 10.02 10.59
CA ARG A 24 -11.39 9.25 11.30
C ARG A 24 -12.55 10.15 11.71
N ASN A 25 -12.27 11.31 12.31
CA ASN A 25 -13.30 12.27 12.71
C ASN A 25 -14.04 12.86 11.50
N ALA A 26 -13.31 13.24 10.44
CA ALA A 26 -13.90 13.81 9.23
C ALA A 26 -14.85 12.83 8.51
N TRP A 27 -14.53 11.54 8.54
CA TRP A 27 -15.35 10.50 7.91
C TRP A 27 -16.35 9.83 8.87
N GLY A 28 -16.44 10.27 10.12
CA GLY A 28 -17.31 9.65 11.11
C GLY A 28 -16.96 8.18 11.39
N GLY A 29 -15.68 7.85 11.33
CA GLY A 29 -15.16 6.51 11.63
C GLY A 29 -15.21 6.16 13.11
N GLY A 30 -15.29 4.86 13.40
CA GLY A 30 -15.19 4.34 14.77
C GLY A 30 -13.75 4.36 15.30
N ASP A 31 -13.50 3.67 16.40
CA ASP A 31 -12.18 3.68 17.06
C ASP A 31 -11.04 3.22 16.14
N ALA A 32 -9.93 3.95 16.20
CA ALA A 32 -8.72 3.62 15.46
C ALA A 32 -7.91 2.55 16.20
N VAL A 33 -7.45 1.56 15.44
CA VAL A 33 -6.58 0.48 15.90
C VAL A 33 -5.24 0.61 15.20
N TRP A 34 -4.17 0.68 15.98
CA TRP A 34 -2.81 0.63 15.46
C TRP A 34 -2.44 -0.82 15.18
N LEU A 35 -2.08 -1.10 13.93
CA LEU A 35 -1.58 -2.41 13.50
C LEU A 35 -0.07 -2.50 13.74
N ASP A 36 0.62 -1.39 13.48
CA ASP A 36 2.04 -1.21 13.77
C ASP A 36 2.32 0.29 14.06
N PRO A 37 2.77 0.66 15.28
CA PRO A 37 2.96 2.06 15.66
C PRO A 37 3.87 2.83 14.70
N GLY A 38 3.39 3.96 14.19
CA GLY A 38 4.13 4.80 13.25
C GLY A 38 4.13 4.28 11.81
N VAL A 39 3.66 3.05 11.57
CA VAL A 39 3.64 2.41 10.23
C VAL A 39 2.22 2.31 9.71
N ALA A 40 1.30 1.69 10.47
CA ALA A 40 -0.04 1.36 9.98
C ALA A 40 -1.13 1.45 11.07
N ALA A 41 -2.27 2.04 10.69
CA ALA A 41 -3.46 2.12 11.53
C ALA A 41 -4.74 1.96 10.68
N GLU A 42 -5.80 1.44 11.29
CA GLU A 42 -7.08 1.25 10.63
C GLU A 42 -8.26 1.68 11.51
N PHE A 43 -9.39 2.04 10.89
CA PHE A 43 -10.64 2.31 11.60
C PHE A 43 -11.87 1.93 10.75
N PRO A 44 -13.00 1.59 11.41
CA PRO A 44 -14.21 1.20 10.69
C PRO A 44 -15.00 2.40 10.18
N LEU A 45 -15.65 2.20 9.04
CA LEU A 45 -16.53 3.16 8.37
C LEU A 45 -17.89 2.50 8.05
N GLN A 46 -18.98 3.25 8.20
CA GLN A 46 -20.31 2.75 7.86
C GLN A 46 -20.53 2.68 6.34
N ALA A 47 -20.03 3.68 5.62
CA ALA A 47 -20.17 3.82 4.16
C ALA A 47 -18.84 4.24 3.52
N MET A 48 -18.75 4.08 2.20
CA MET A 48 -17.62 4.58 1.42
C MET A 48 -17.63 6.12 1.41
N PRO A 49 -16.53 6.81 1.76
CA PRO A 49 -16.47 8.27 1.71
C PRO A 49 -16.59 8.80 0.28
N ALA A 50 -17.40 9.83 0.07
CA ALA A 50 -17.61 10.42 -1.26
C ALA A 50 -16.35 11.14 -1.78
N ASN A 51 -15.52 11.68 -0.89
CA ASN A 51 -14.28 12.39 -1.19
C ASN A 51 -13.03 11.49 -1.03
N LEU A 52 -13.18 10.17 -1.13
CA LEU A 52 -12.10 9.21 -0.94
C LEU A 52 -10.84 9.59 -1.75
N TRP A 53 -11.01 9.85 -3.04
CA TRP A 53 -9.89 10.07 -3.94
C TRP A 53 -9.17 11.41 -3.73
N GLU A 54 -9.90 12.47 -3.38
CA GLU A 54 -9.32 13.77 -3.03
C GLU A 54 -8.45 13.65 -1.77
N VAL A 55 -8.98 12.98 -0.74
CA VAL A 55 -8.25 12.74 0.50
C VAL A 55 -7.05 11.82 0.25
N TRP A 56 -7.23 10.78 -0.55
CA TRP A 56 -6.18 9.84 -0.93
C TRP A 56 -5.01 10.57 -1.59
N GLU A 57 -5.26 11.45 -2.55
CA GLU A 57 -4.24 12.25 -3.21
C GLU A 57 -3.47 13.14 -2.21
N GLY A 58 -4.17 13.76 -1.26
CA GLY A 58 -3.53 14.53 -0.19
C GLY A 58 -2.58 13.70 0.68
N PHE A 59 -2.96 12.46 1.02
CA PHE A 59 -2.12 11.54 1.76
C PHE A 59 -0.93 11.01 0.94
N GLN A 60 -1.10 10.77 -0.36
CA GLN A 60 -0.01 10.40 -1.27
C GLN A 60 1.09 11.46 -1.30
N ALA A 61 0.73 12.75 -1.31
CA ALA A 61 1.71 13.85 -1.24
C ALA A 61 2.52 13.84 0.07
N MET A 62 1.97 13.25 1.13
CA MET A 62 2.66 13.04 2.42
C MET A 62 3.41 11.71 2.46
N GLY A 63 3.35 10.90 1.40
CA GLY A 63 3.85 9.54 1.30
C GLY A 63 3.20 8.59 2.31
N ILE A 64 1.90 8.78 2.53
CA ILE A 64 1.05 7.88 3.29
C ILE A 64 0.10 7.23 2.28
N ASP A 65 0.10 5.90 2.27
CA ASP A 65 -0.82 5.12 1.47
C ASP A 65 -2.12 4.90 2.23
N MET A 66 -3.21 4.79 1.48
CA MET A 66 -4.52 4.53 2.06
C MET A 66 -5.31 3.54 1.21
N ALA A 67 -5.97 2.60 1.89
CA ALA A 67 -6.91 1.65 1.31
C ALA A 67 -8.25 1.73 2.05
N VAL A 68 -9.35 1.69 1.30
CA VAL A 68 -10.70 1.53 1.87
C VAL A 68 -11.37 0.34 1.22
N GLN A 69 -11.68 -0.68 2.03
CA GLN A 69 -12.19 -1.96 1.57
C GLN A 69 -13.38 -2.42 2.42
N PRO A 70 -14.28 -3.28 1.88
CA PRO A 70 -15.30 -3.93 2.69
C PRO A 70 -14.69 -4.64 3.90
N ALA A 71 -15.34 -4.52 5.06
CA ALA A 71 -14.87 -5.17 6.28
C ALA A 71 -14.97 -6.71 6.18
N GLU A 72 -16.00 -7.18 5.48
CA GLU A 72 -16.26 -8.60 5.25
C GLU A 72 -15.21 -9.22 4.32
N GLY A 73 -14.68 -10.38 4.70
CA GLY A 73 -13.77 -11.16 3.87
C GLY A 73 -12.38 -10.53 3.64
N ARG A 74 -12.02 -9.42 4.29
CA ARG A 74 -10.71 -8.76 4.11
C ARG A 74 -9.53 -9.56 4.68
N LYS A 75 -9.76 -10.34 5.75
CA LYS A 75 -8.74 -11.21 6.34
C LYS A 75 -8.61 -12.47 5.50
N LYS A 76 -7.67 -12.46 4.56
CA LYS A 76 -7.41 -13.61 3.67
C LYS A 76 -6.55 -14.65 4.39
N HIS A 77 -6.77 -15.92 4.05
CA HIS A 77 -5.99 -17.04 4.59
C HIS A 77 -4.72 -17.34 3.79
N LEU A 78 -4.68 -16.89 2.52
CA LEU A 78 -3.57 -17.12 1.60
C LEU A 78 -3.24 -15.80 0.91
N LEU A 79 -1.96 -15.45 0.90
CA LEU A 79 -1.39 -14.37 0.12
C LEU A 79 -0.50 -15.02 -0.95
N ILE A 80 -0.78 -14.72 -2.22
CA ILE A 80 0.09 -15.06 -3.34
C ILE A 80 0.61 -13.74 -3.88
N ALA A 81 1.92 -13.62 -3.99
CA ALA A 81 2.60 -12.45 -4.52
C ALA A 81 3.50 -12.89 -5.67
N ASP A 82 3.70 -11.99 -6.63
CA ASP A 82 4.72 -12.18 -7.65
C ASP A 82 6.11 -12.17 -7.00
N MET A 83 7.10 -12.79 -7.65
CA MET A 83 8.45 -12.89 -7.10
C MET A 83 9.27 -11.65 -7.45
N ASP A 84 9.52 -11.46 -8.73
CA ASP A 84 10.41 -10.43 -9.26
C ASP A 84 9.80 -9.04 -9.01
N SER A 85 10.63 -8.08 -8.60
CA SER A 85 10.23 -6.70 -8.27
C SER A 85 9.08 -6.55 -7.24
N THR A 86 8.75 -7.61 -6.51
CA THR A 86 7.71 -7.61 -5.47
C THR A 86 8.21 -8.21 -4.17
N MET A 87 8.63 -9.48 -4.19
CA MET A 87 9.22 -10.17 -3.04
C MET A 87 10.75 -9.99 -2.98
N ILE A 88 11.38 -9.87 -4.16
CA ILE A 88 12.78 -9.54 -4.32
C ILE A 88 12.91 -8.27 -5.18
N GLN A 89 14.00 -7.53 -5.03
CA GLN A 89 14.24 -6.29 -5.78
C GLN A 89 14.75 -6.57 -7.20
N GLN A 90 15.28 -7.77 -7.41
CA GLN A 90 15.90 -8.22 -8.65
C GLN A 90 14.86 -8.63 -9.69
N GLU A 91 15.23 -8.48 -10.95
CA GLU A 91 14.61 -9.18 -12.07
C GLU A 91 15.55 -10.33 -12.46
N CYS A 92 15.24 -11.55 -12.01
CA CYS A 92 16.16 -12.67 -12.13
C CYS A 92 16.56 -12.99 -13.59
N ILE A 93 15.69 -12.72 -14.55
CA ILE A 93 15.98 -12.96 -15.97
C ILE A 93 17.03 -11.96 -16.50
N ASP A 94 16.95 -10.70 -16.09
CA ASP A 94 17.91 -9.67 -16.51
C ASP A 94 19.31 -9.97 -15.96
N GLU A 95 19.41 -10.38 -14.70
CA GLU A 95 20.70 -10.77 -14.10
C GLU A 95 21.34 -11.97 -14.82
N LEU A 96 20.53 -12.98 -15.18
CA LEU A 96 21.00 -14.13 -15.95
C LEU A 96 21.43 -13.75 -17.37
N ALA A 97 20.73 -12.80 -17.99
CA ALA A 97 21.04 -12.32 -19.32
C ALA A 97 22.36 -11.52 -19.34
N ASP A 98 22.60 -10.70 -18.33
CA ASP A 98 23.86 -9.98 -18.15
C ASP A 98 25.04 -10.95 -17.98
N GLU A 99 24.92 -11.96 -17.12
CA GLU A 99 25.96 -12.99 -16.93
C GLU A 99 26.20 -13.80 -18.22
N ALA A 100 25.15 -14.05 -19.00
CA ALA A 100 25.25 -14.73 -20.30
C ALA A 100 25.76 -13.81 -21.44
N GLY A 101 25.98 -12.52 -21.19
CA GLY A 101 26.44 -11.53 -22.18
C GLY A 101 25.38 -11.09 -23.19
N VAL A 102 24.09 -11.33 -22.91
CA VAL A 102 22.94 -10.97 -23.76
C VAL A 102 21.95 -9.99 -23.12
N GLY A 103 22.32 -9.38 -21.98
CA GLY A 103 21.46 -8.47 -21.21
C GLY A 103 20.79 -7.37 -22.03
N ALA A 104 21.55 -6.67 -22.89
CA ALA A 104 21.00 -5.60 -23.73
C ALA A 104 19.87 -6.07 -24.67
N TYR A 105 19.92 -7.32 -25.15
CA TYR A 105 18.86 -7.87 -25.97
C TYR A 105 17.61 -8.16 -25.14
N VAL A 106 17.77 -8.77 -23.97
CA VAL A 106 16.68 -9.12 -23.06
C VAL A 106 15.99 -7.86 -22.52
N ALA A 107 16.76 -6.89 -22.02
CA ALA A 107 16.22 -5.60 -21.56
C ALA A 107 15.41 -4.87 -22.64
N SER A 108 15.79 -4.99 -23.92
CA SER A 108 15.04 -4.40 -25.04
C SER A 108 13.68 -5.07 -25.27
N ILE A 109 13.52 -6.33 -24.86
CA ILE A 109 12.25 -7.05 -24.89
C ILE A 109 11.41 -6.62 -23.69
N THR A 110 11.98 -6.60 -22.48
CA THR A 110 11.29 -6.17 -21.25
C THR A 110 10.74 -4.75 -21.38
N ALA A 111 11.51 -3.81 -21.91
CA ALA A 111 11.08 -2.42 -22.10
C ALA A 111 9.92 -2.22 -23.11
N ARG A 112 9.58 -3.24 -23.90
CA ARG A 112 8.49 -3.19 -24.89
C ARG A 112 7.19 -3.84 -24.40
N ALA A 113 7.23 -4.59 -23.31
CA ALA A 113 6.07 -5.23 -22.70
C ALA A 113 5.29 -4.23 -21.84
#